data_AF-A0A8T3TWV5-F1
#
_entry.id   AF-A0A8T3TWV5-F1
#
_cell.length_a   1.000
_cell.length_b   1.000
_cell.length_c   1.000
_cell.angle_alpha   90.00
_cell.angle_beta   90.00
_cell.angle_gamma   90.00
#
_symmetry.space_group_name_H-M   'P 1'
#
loop_
_entity.id
_entity.type
_entity.pdbx_description
1 polymer ?
#
loop_
_entity_poly.entity_id
_entity_poly.type
_entity_poly.pdbx_seq_one_letter_code
_entity_poly.pdbx_strand_id
1 'polypeptide(L)'
;DSGAAPPPPSGAVPAGHPGPHPATLLARESGYLQLIDLEALVRMAREADGRYLILVSPGAWVQDQAPIAHFKPNGASSRDLQSHEASVSKSLSIEDERSDQQDVAFGIQQLVDVGVKALSPSVNDPTTAMSCIDRLVQVLTAAGLAADPPRLFADDDGTIRLEVPYPGFDELVPLAFDLIRHYGGDTPAIVIHVARALSILVSALAPARHPPLRLQAALLADAAARITHESDRQRALDAVRPLLVG
;
A
#
# COMPACT_ATOMS: atom_id res chain seq x y z
N ASP A 1 -0.55 -19.31 28.69
CA ASP A 1 -1.52 -18.32 28.18
C ASP A 1 -0.86 -17.00 27.85
N SER A 2 -0.22 -16.96 26.68
CA SER A 2 0.39 -15.77 26.09
C SER A 2 -0.51 -15.28 24.95
N GLY A 3 -1.51 -14.49 25.29
CA GLY A 3 -2.38 -13.82 24.31
C GLY A 3 -1.63 -12.65 23.69
N ALA A 4 -1.07 -12.86 22.49
CA ALA A 4 -0.55 -11.78 21.67
C ALA A 4 -1.73 -10.97 21.10
N ALA A 5 -1.72 -9.65 21.33
CA ALA A 5 -2.70 -8.74 20.77
C ALA A 5 -2.62 -8.73 19.22
N PRO A 6 -3.74 -8.58 18.51
CA PRO A 6 -3.76 -8.53 17.06
C PRO A 6 -2.93 -7.34 16.53
N PRO A 7 -2.29 -7.47 15.34
CA PRO A 7 -1.56 -6.37 14.73
C PRO A 7 -2.51 -5.19 14.47
N PRO A 8 -2.04 -3.94 14.63
CA PRO A 8 -2.88 -2.77 14.39
C PRO A 8 -3.30 -2.69 12.92
N PRO A 9 -4.49 -2.13 12.62
CA PRO A 9 -4.89 -1.87 11.24
C PRO A 9 -3.88 -0.93 10.57
N SER A 10 -3.57 -1.21 9.31
CA SER A 10 -2.72 -0.35 8.47
C SER A 10 -3.27 1.08 8.50
N GLY A 11 -2.58 1.97 9.20
CA GLY A 11 -3.03 3.34 9.51
C GLY A 11 -2.87 3.80 10.96
N ALA A 12 -2.44 2.95 11.89
CA ALA A 12 -2.21 3.38 13.28
C ALA A 12 -0.87 4.11 13.45
N VAL A 13 -0.93 5.40 13.79
CA VAL A 13 0.22 6.21 14.24
C VAL A 13 0.70 5.69 15.61
N PRO A 14 1.98 5.30 15.81
CA PRO A 14 2.47 4.86 17.11
C PRO A 14 2.53 6.04 18.10
N ALA A 15 1.98 5.85 19.29
CA ALA A 15 1.99 6.84 20.36
C ALA A 15 3.32 6.85 21.16
N GLY A 16 4.01 8.00 21.14
CA GLY A 16 4.67 8.61 22.30
C GLY A 16 6.16 8.34 22.57
N HIS A 17 7.00 9.38 22.48
CA HIS A 17 7.87 9.89 23.58
C HIS A 17 8.47 11.29 23.25
N PRO A 18 8.83 12.11 24.26
CA PRO A 18 9.05 13.54 24.11
C PRO A 18 10.51 13.92 23.83
N GLY A 19 10.77 14.39 22.62
CA GLY A 19 11.84 15.34 22.28
C GLY A 19 11.18 16.63 21.76
N PRO A 20 11.92 17.66 21.27
CA PRO A 20 11.27 18.82 20.66
C PRO A 20 10.47 18.32 19.46
N HIS A 21 9.16 18.14 19.65
CA HIS A 21 8.35 17.40 18.69
C HIS A 21 8.40 18.18 17.37
N PRO A 22 8.66 17.50 16.23
CA PRO A 22 8.51 18.16 14.94
C PRO A 22 7.10 18.75 14.88
N ALA A 23 6.99 19.98 14.39
CA ALA A 23 5.70 20.64 14.34
C ALA A 23 4.74 19.82 13.48
N THR A 24 3.64 19.38 14.07
CA THR A 24 2.58 18.64 13.36
C THR A 24 1.73 19.64 12.60
N LEU A 25 1.54 19.36 11.32
CA LEU A 25 0.65 20.10 10.43
C LEU A 25 -0.63 19.29 10.26
N LEU A 26 -1.77 19.96 10.42
CA LEU A 26 -3.08 19.34 10.38
C LEU A 26 -3.77 19.62 9.05
N ALA A 27 -4.62 18.68 8.63
CA ALA A 27 -5.52 18.87 7.51
C ALA A 27 -6.50 20.01 7.80
N ARG A 28 -6.91 20.73 6.76
CA ARG A 28 -7.88 21.82 6.84
C ARG A 28 -9.25 21.48 6.27
N GLU A 29 -9.37 20.30 5.69
CA GLU A 29 -10.58 19.77 5.07
C GLU A 29 -10.54 18.24 5.11
N SER A 30 -11.68 17.61 4.83
CA SER A 30 -11.80 16.16 4.73
C SER A 30 -11.95 15.75 3.27
N GLY A 31 -11.40 14.60 2.90
CA GLY A 31 -11.50 14.04 1.55
C GLY A 31 -10.37 13.07 1.24
N TYR A 32 -10.23 12.67 -0.02
CA TYR A 32 -9.13 11.85 -0.49
C TYR A 32 -7.97 12.72 -0.96
N LEU A 33 -6.76 12.43 -0.47
CA LEU A 33 -5.54 13.04 -1.01
C LEU A 33 -5.34 12.54 -2.44
N GLN A 34 -5.42 13.42 -3.44
CA GLN A 34 -5.21 13.06 -4.84
C GLN A 34 -3.79 13.38 -5.32
N LEU A 35 -3.28 14.57 -4.97
CA LEU A 35 -2.02 15.08 -5.49
C LEU A 35 -1.13 15.63 -4.38
N ILE A 36 0.17 15.42 -4.54
CA ILE A 36 1.21 16.03 -3.71
C ILE A 36 2.12 16.86 -4.63
N ASP A 37 2.16 18.17 -4.42
CA ASP A 37 3.11 19.06 -5.11
C ASP A 37 4.50 18.95 -4.48
N LEU A 38 5.25 17.95 -4.95
CA LEU A 38 6.59 17.62 -4.47
C LEU A 38 7.56 18.79 -4.61
N GLU A 39 7.52 19.50 -5.74
CA GLU A 39 8.42 20.62 -6.02
C GLU A 39 8.16 21.79 -5.07
N ALA A 40 6.89 22.14 -4.84
CA ALA A 40 6.52 23.17 -3.88
C ALA A 40 6.95 22.79 -2.47
N LEU A 41 6.72 21.54 -2.04
CA LEU A 41 7.10 21.07 -0.71
C LEU A 41 8.61 21.08 -0.48
N VAL A 42 9.41 20.63 -1.46
CA VAL A 42 10.88 20.67 -1.40
C VAL A 42 11.38 22.12 -1.31
N ARG A 43 10.85 23.02 -2.16
CA ARG A 43 11.19 24.45 -2.13
C ARG A 43 10.86 25.09 -0.79
N MET A 44 9.66 24.85 -0.26
CA MET A 44 9.25 25.37 1.05
C MET A 44 10.13 24.85 2.18
N ALA A 45 10.46 23.55 2.18
CA ALA A 45 11.35 22.97 3.19
C ALA A 45 12.78 23.54 3.10
N ARG A 46 13.29 23.80 1.89
CA ARG A 46 14.58 24.48 1.69
C ARG A 46 14.55 25.91 2.22
N GLU A 47 13.54 26.68 1.83
CA GLU A 47 13.36 28.06 2.29
C GLU A 47 13.29 28.14 3.80
N ALA A 48 12.60 27.19 4.44
CA ALA A 48 12.43 27.06 5.88
C ALA A 48 13.66 26.52 6.63
N ASP A 49 14.66 26.02 5.91
CA ASP A 49 15.77 25.21 6.41
C ASP A 49 15.32 24.06 7.33
N GLY A 50 14.51 23.16 6.75
CA GLY A 50 14.09 21.95 7.42
C GLY A 50 13.72 20.87 6.43
N ARG A 51 12.91 19.91 6.91
CA ARG A 51 12.33 18.83 6.11
C ARG A 51 10.89 18.53 6.52
N TYR A 52 10.09 18.15 5.54
CA TYR A 52 8.75 17.60 5.75
C TYR A 52 8.77 16.08 5.71
N LEU A 53 8.04 15.46 6.63
CA LEU A 53 7.63 14.07 6.57
C LEU A 53 6.12 14.05 6.35
N ILE A 54 5.67 13.68 5.17
CA ILE A 54 4.25 13.50 4.87
C ILE A 54 3.79 12.19 5.52
N LEU A 55 2.61 12.20 6.13
CA LEU A 55 2.05 11.07 6.87
C LEU A 55 0.98 10.31 6.09
N VAL A 56 0.54 10.88 4.97
CA VAL A 56 -0.56 10.38 4.14
C VAL A 56 -0.10 10.21 2.70
N SER A 57 -0.46 9.08 2.08
CA SER A 57 -0.17 8.81 0.67
C SER A 57 -1.36 9.23 -0.19
N PRO A 58 -1.16 9.50 -1.49
CA PRO A 58 -2.28 9.63 -2.41
C PRO A 58 -3.22 8.43 -2.33
N GLY A 59 -4.52 8.69 -2.36
CA GLY A 59 -5.57 7.70 -2.13
C GLY A 59 -6.08 7.60 -0.71
N ALA A 60 -5.35 8.13 0.27
CA ALA A 60 -5.76 8.08 1.67
C ALA A 60 -6.93 9.03 1.92
N TRP A 61 -7.92 8.56 2.69
CA TRP A 61 -8.91 9.45 3.31
C TRP A 61 -8.23 10.27 4.41
N VAL A 62 -8.37 11.58 4.31
CA VAL A 62 -7.91 12.57 5.27
C VAL A 62 -9.14 13.15 5.97
N GLN A 63 -9.12 13.16 7.30
CA GLN A 63 -10.15 13.80 8.11
C GLN A 63 -9.70 15.23 8.44
N ASP A 64 -10.62 16.19 8.49
CA ASP A 64 -10.33 17.53 8.98
C ASP A 64 -9.66 17.47 10.37
N GLN A 65 -8.65 18.31 10.57
CA GLN A 65 -7.77 18.33 11.74
C GLN A 65 -6.93 17.07 11.97
N ALA A 66 -6.89 16.11 11.04
CA ALA A 66 -5.98 14.97 11.14
C ALA A 66 -4.54 15.38 10.83
N PRO A 67 -3.53 14.77 11.48
CA PRO A 67 -2.13 14.97 11.11
C PRO A 67 -1.85 14.55 9.66
N ILE A 68 -1.29 15.47 8.87
CA ILE A 68 -0.92 15.22 7.46
C ILE A 68 0.58 15.27 7.22
N ALA A 69 1.31 16.02 8.04
CA ALA A 69 2.76 16.13 7.92
C ALA A 69 3.42 16.49 9.25
N HIS A 70 4.70 16.16 9.37
CA HIS A 70 5.60 16.69 10.38
C HIS A 70 6.64 17.60 9.73
N PHE A 71 6.90 18.76 10.30
CA PHE A 71 8.03 19.61 9.93
C PHE A 71 9.14 19.52 10.96
N LYS A 72 10.35 19.21 10.50
CA LYS A 72 11.56 19.20 11.33
C LYS A 72 12.55 20.25 10.83
N PRO A 73 12.82 21.32 11.60
CA PRO A 73 13.85 22.28 11.25
C PRO A 73 15.26 21.70 11.45
N ASN A 74 16.23 22.14 10.65
CA ASN A 74 17.65 21.77 10.81
C ASN A 74 18.38 22.63 11.86
N GLY A 75 17.80 23.77 12.24
CA GLY A 75 18.32 24.68 13.26
C GLY A 75 17.24 25.15 14.25
N ALA A 76 17.61 26.05 15.15
CA ALA A 76 16.71 26.59 16.19
C ALA A 76 15.68 27.61 15.67
N SER A 77 15.64 27.89 14.36
CA SER A 77 14.72 28.86 13.79
C SER A 77 13.30 28.28 13.74
N SER A 78 12.52 28.55 14.79
CA SER A 78 11.06 28.42 14.75
C SER A 78 10.50 29.54 13.86
N ARG A 79 10.45 29.30 12.55
CA ARG A 79 9.62 30.12 11.67
C ARG A 79 8.15 29.85 11.96
N ASP A 80 7.31 30.83 11.64
CA ASP A 80 5.89 30.90 12.00
C ASP A 80 5.13 29.67 11.49
N LEU A 81 4.83 28.73 12.40
CA LEU A 81 4.29 27.40 12.07
C LEU A 81 2.92 27.49 11.37
N GLN A 82 2.10 28.47 11.74
CA GLN A 82 0.81 28.74 11.07
C GLN A 82 0.97 29.04 9.58
N SER A 83 2.04 29.76 9.19
CA SER A 83 2.30 30.08 7.79
C SER A 83 2.77 28.84 7.00
N HIS A 84 3.36 27.85 7.67
CA HIS A 84 3.76 26.58 7.02
C HIS A 84 2.56 25.67 6.82
N GLU A 85 1.67 25.57 7.81
CA GLU A 85 0.47 24.73 7.75
C GLU A 85 -0.44 25.08 6.57
N ALA A 86 -0.70 26.38 6.36
CA ALA A 86 -1.52 26.85 5.26
C ALA A 86 -0.89 26.57 3.89
N SER A 87 0.43 26.67 3.76
CA SER A 87 1.14 26.44 2.50
C SER A 87 1.28 24.95 2.19
N VAL A 88 1.57 24.12 3.20
CA VAL A 88 1.59 22.66 3.05
C VAL A 88 0.20 22.13 2.68
N SER A 89 -0.85 22.62 3.32
CA SER A 89 -2.23 22.23 2.96
C SER A 89 -2.53 22.56 1.49
N LYS A 90 -2.06 23.70 0.95
CA LYS A 90 -2.23 24.04 -0.47
C LYS A 90 -1.41 23.17 -1.42
N SER A 91 -0.34 22.55 -0.94
CA SER A 91 0.48 21.61 -1.71
C SER A 91 -0.06 20.18 -1.67
N LEU A 92 -1.13 19.93 -0.92
CA LEU A 92 -1.83 18.65 -0.85
C LEU A 92 -3.25 18.86 -1.40
N SER A 93 -3.57 18.31 -2.57
CA SER A 93 -4.92 18.40 -3.12
C SER A 93 -5.81 17.34 -2.48
N ILE A 94 -6.73 17.76 -1.62
CA ILE A 94 -7.72 16.90 -0.97
C ILE A 94 -9.07 17.14 -1.65
N GLU A 95 -9.69 16.08 -2.16
CA GLU A 95 -10.91 16.16 -2.97
C GLU A 95 -11.96 15.16 -2.47
N ASP A 96 -13.24 15.39 -2.78
CA ASP A 96 -14.33 14.50 -2.33
C ASP A 96 -14.25 13.09 -2.94
N GLU A 97 -13.73 12.97 -4.17
CA GLU A 97 -13.61 11.71 -4.89
C GLU A 97 -12.17 11.19 -4.88
N ARG A 98 -11.98 9.86 -4.92
CA ARG A 98 -10.66 9.24 -5.08
C ARG A 98 -10.29 9.17 -6.56
N SER A 99 -9.04 9.45 -6.89
CA SER A 99 -8.50 9.50 -8.25
C SER A 99 -7.33 8.53 -8.43
N ASP A 100 -7.09 8.05 -9.65
CA ASP A 100 -5.99 7.16 -10.01
C ASP A 100 -4.73 7.90 -10.48
N GLN A 101 -4.78 9.23 -10.65
CA GLN A 101 -3.70 10.03 -11.24
C GLN A 101 -2.32 9.83 -10.57
N GLN A 102 -2.29 9.68 -9.24
CA GLN A 102 -1.06 9.38 -8.48
C GLN A 102 -1.24 8.17 -7.54
N ASP A 103 -2.27 7.35 -7.77
CA ASP A 103 -2.65 6.26 -6.88
C ASP A 103 -2.78 4.93 -7.63
N VAL A 104 -1.65 4.26 -7.84
CA VAL A 104 -1.61 2.90 -8.41
C VAL A 104 -2.36 1.90 -7.52
N ALA A 105 -2.36 2.12 -6.19
CA ALA A 105 -3.07 1.25 -5.26
C ALA A 105 -4.59 1.31 -5.48
N PHE A 106 -5.14 2.44 -5.94
CA PHE A 106 -6.56 2.52 -6.30
C PHE A 106 -6.92 1.63 -7.49
N GLY A 107 -6.11 1.62 -8.55
CA GLY A 107 -6.33 0.74 -9.71
C GLY A 107 -6.29 -0.74 -9.33
N ILE A 108 -5.38 -1.12 -8.43
CA ILE A 108 -5.33 -2.47 -7.84
C ILE A 108 -6.61 -2.73 -7.04
N GLN A 109 -7.00 -1.81 -6.16
CA GLN A 109 -8.20 -1.96 -5.33
C GLN A 109 -9.46 -2.15 -6.17
N GLN A 110 -9.62 -1.41 -7.26
CA GLN A 110 -10.77 -1.57 -8.16
C GLN A 110 -10.84 -2.98 -8.77
N LEU A 111 -9.70 -3.55 -9.19
CA LEU A 111 -9.65 -4.93 -9.69
C LEU A 111 -9.98 -5.95 -8.60
N VAL A 112 -9.48 -5.72 -7.37
CA VAL A 112 -9.77 -6.55 -6.21
C VAL A 112 -11.26 -6.50 -5.86
N ASP A 113 -11.88 -5.31 -5.86
CA ASP A 113 -13.30 -5.14 -5.53
C ASP A 113 -14.20 -5.87 -6.53
N VAL A 114 -13.88 -5.80 -7.82
CA VAL A 114 -14.59 -6.57 -8.87
C VAL A 114 -14.39 -8.07 -8.65
N GLY A 115 -13.16 -8.52 -8.39
CA GLY A 115 -12.86 -9.93 -8.16
C GLY A 115 -13.56 -10.48 -6.91
N VAL A 116 -13.50 -9.76 -5.79
CA VAL A 116 -14.18 -10.12 -4.53
C VAL A 116 -15.69 -10.13 -4.71
N LYS A 117 -16.26 -9.14 -5.42
CA LYS A 117 -17.70 -9.12 -5.72
C LYS A 117 -18.11 -10.34 -6.54
N ALA A 118 -17.29 -10.76 -7.51
CA ALA A 118 -17.54 -11.97 -8.29
C ALA A 118 -17.47 -13.25 -7.42
N LEU A 119 -16.58 -13.30 -6.44
CA LEU A 119 -16.47 -14.40 -5.47
C LEU A 119 -17.55 -14.41 -4.39
N SER A 120 -18.36 -13.35 -4.28
CA SER A 120 -19.41 -13.29 -3.27
C SER A 120 -20.44 -14.41 -3.44
N PRO A 121 -21.06 -14.91 -2.36
CA PRO A 121 -22.03 -16.01 -2.43
C PRO A 121 -23.22 -15.74 -3.36
N SER A 122 -23.58 -14.47 -3.55
CA SER A 122 -24.68 -14.05 -4.41
C SER A 122 -24.34 -14.06 -5.90
N VAL A 123 -23.07 -13.97 -6.27
CA VAL A 123 -22.61 -13.95 -7.67
C VAL A 123 -21.97 -15.28 -8.05
N ASN A 124 -21.00 -15.74 -7.25
CA ASN A 124 -20.27 -17.00 -7.44
C ASN A 124 -19.75 -17.19 -8.88
N ASP A 125 -19.08 -16.17 -9.42
CA ASP A 125 -18.45 -16.16 -10.74
C ASP A 125 -16.92 -16.22 -10.63
N PRO A 126 -16.34 -17.43 -10.53
CA PRO A 126 -14.89 -17.59 -10.44
C PRO A 126 -14.16 -17.18 -11.72
N THR A 127 -14.81 -17.14 -12.88
CA THR A 127 -14.16 -16.78 -14.16
C THR A 127 -13.82 -15.30 -14.19
N THR A 128 -14.75 -14.46 -13.74
CA THR A 128 -14.50 -13.02 -13.59
C THR A 128 -13.40 -12.76 -12.55
N ALA A 129 -13.43 -13.46 -11.42
CA ALA A 129 -12.39 -13.33 -10.40
C ALA A 129 -10.99 -13.71 -10.92
N MET A 130 -10.88 -14.80 -11.68
CA MET A 130 -9.63 -15.19 -12.36
C MET A 130 -9.16 -14.12 -13.35
N SER A 131 -10.07 -13.54 -14.13
CA SER A 131 -9.72 -12.45 -15.06
C SER A 131 -9.17 -11.21 -14.34
N CYS A 132 -9.72 -10.89 -13.16
CA CYS A 132 -9.18 -9.83 -12.30
C CYS A 132 -7.78 -10.19 -11.80
N ILE A 133 -7.55 -11.44 -11.37
CA ILE A 133 -6.23 -11.92 -10.92
C ILE A 133 -5.20 -11.84 -12.05
N ASP A 134 -5.56 -12.24 -13.28
CA ASP A 134 -4.68 -12.11 -14.44
C ASP A 134 -4.28 -10.65 -14.71
N ARG A 135 -5.22 -9.71 -14.54
CA ARG A 135 -4.93 -8.28 -14.67
C ARG A 135 -4.06 -7.76 -13.53
N LEU A 136 -4.27 -8.23 -12.30
CA LEU A 136 -3.41 -7.91 -11.15
C LEU A 136 -1.97 -8.38 -11.39
N VAL A 137 -1.77 -9.57 -11.97
CA VAL A 137 -0.44 -10.06 -12.37
C VAL A 137 0.23 -9.11 -13.36
N GLN A 138 -0.50 -8.59 -14.35
CA GLN A 138 0.05 -7.63 -15.31
C GLN A 138 0.52 -6.34 -14.63
N VAL A 139 -0.30 -5.77 -13.73
CA VAL A 139 0.03 -4.56 -12.97
C VAL A 139 1.24 -4.80 -12.06
N LEU A 140 1.24 -5.89 -11.28
CA LEU A 140 2.33 -6.23 -10.37
C LEU A 140 3.62 -6.57 -11.11
N THR A 141 3.55 -7.18 -12.31
CA THR A 141 4.75 -7.42 -13.12
C THR A 141 5.37 -6.09 -13.53
N ALA A 142 4.56 -5.13 -14.01
CA ALA A 142 5.07 -3.80 -14.36
C ALA A 142 5.66 -3.08 -13.14
N ALA A 143 4.98 -3.11 -11.99
CA ALA A 143 5.46 -2.50 -10.75
C ALA A 143 6.74 -3.16 -10.22
N GLY A 144 6.86 -4.49 -10.29
CA GLY A 144 8.01 -5.24 -9.80
C GLY A 144 9.26 -5.10 -10.66
N LEU A 145 9.10 -4.89 -11.97
CA LEU A 145 10.18 -4.61 -12.92
C LEU A 145 10.68 -3.15 -12.81
N ALA A 146 9.80 -2.24 -12.39
CA ALA A 146 10.18 -0.88 -12.08
C ALA A 146 10.88 -0.78 -10.70
N ALA A 147 11.65 0.30 -10.53
CA ALA A 147 12.07 0.70 -9.19
C ALA A 147 10.84 1.20 -8.41
N ASP A 148 10.86 1.01 -7.08
CA ASP A 148 9.84 1.59 -6.22
C ASP A 148 9.83 3.12 -6.36
N PRO A 149 8.66 3.77 -6.22
CA PRO A 149 8.58 5.22 -6.27
C PRO A 149 9.52 5.83 -5.21
N PRO A 150 10.26 6.90 -5.55
CA PRO A 150 11.14 7.55 -4.60
C PRO A 150 10.32 8.07 -3.43
N ARG A 151 10.75 7.73 -2.21
CA ARG A 151 10.14 8.24 -0.97
C ARG A 151 10.85 9.46 -0.43
N LEU A 152 12.07 9.74 -0.88
CA LEU A 152 12.91 10.84 -0.40
C LEU A 152 13.21 11.79 -1.56
N PHE A 153 13.00 13.09 -1.33
CA PHE A 153 13.24 14.13 -2.33
C PHE A 153 14.22 15.16 -1.78
N ALA A 154 15.25 15.45 -2.57
CA ALA A 154 16.32 16.38 -2.24
C ALA A 154 16.11 17.74 -2.93
N ASP A 155 16.69 18.80 -2.35
CA ASP A 155 16.91 20.05 -3.08
C ASP A 155 18.13 19.97 -4.02
N ASP A 156 18.38 21.06 -4.76
CA ASP A 156 19.51 21.14 -5.71
C ASP A 156 20.89 21.00 -5.05
N ASP A 157 20.99 21.23 -3.73
CA ASP A 157 22.23 21.06 -2.96
C ASP A 157 22.39 19.60 -2.48
N GLY A 158 21.47 18.70 -2.83
CA GLY A 158 21.46 17.29 -2.42
C GLY A 158 20.96 17.04 -0.99
N THR A 159 20.39 18.06 -0.33
CA THR A 159 19.84 17.90 1.02
C THR A 159 18.44 17.33 0.96
N ILE A 160 18.15 16.23 1.68
CA ILE A 160 16.78 15.67 1.75
C ILE A 160 15.84 16.66 2.46
N ARG A 161 14.80 17.09 1.73
CA ARG A 161 13.82 18.08 2.18
C ARG A 161 12.43 17.50 2.39
N LEU A 162 12.11 16.37 1.77
CA LEU A 162 10.78 15.81 1.80
C LEU A 162 10.83 14.28 1.83
N GLU A 163 10.00 13.69 2.69
CA GLU A 163 9.71 12.27 2.73
C GLU A 163 8.21 12.03 2.48
N VAL A 164 7.88 11.15 1.54
CA VAL A 164 6.51 10.80 1.14
C VAL A 164 6.30 9.29 1.22
N PRO A 165 5.22 8.80 1.86
CA PRO A 165 4.99 7.38 2.08
C PRO A 165 4.36 6.70 0.85
N TYR A 166 4.95 6.83 -0.35
CA TYR A 166 4.42 6.14 -1.53
C TYR A 166 4.51 4.62 -1.38
N PRO A 167 3.44 3.85 -1.69
CA PRO A 167 3.47 2.39 -1.59
C PRO A 167 4.48 1.82 -2.58
N GLY A 168 5.35 0.94 -2.10
CA GLY A 168 6.26 0.16 -2.92
C GLY A 168 5.66 -1.19 -3.28
N PHE A 169 6.43 -2.00 -3.99
CA PHE A 169 6.00 -3.34 -4.40
C PHE A 169 5.50 -4.20 -3.23
N ASP A 170 6.20 -4.13 -2.10
CA ASP A 170 5.91 -4.94 -0.91
C ASP A 170 4.54 -4.60 -0.31
N GLU A 171 4.07 -3.36 -0.43
CA GLU A 171 2.73 -2.94 -0.01
C GLU A 171 1.65 -3.23 -1.08
N LEU A 172 2.00 -3.24 -2.37
CA LEU A 172 1.05 -3.52 -3.46
C LEU A 172 0.67 -5.01 -3.57
N VAL A 173 1.58 -5.92 -3.25
CA VAL A 173 1.32 -7.37 -3.29
C VAL A 173 0.21 -7.82 -2.33
N PRO A 174 0.23 -7.52 -1.02
CA PRO A 174 -0.85 -7.89 -0.12
C PRO A 174 -2.17 -7.22 -0.50
N LEU A 175 -2.14 -5.97 -0.97
CA LEU A 175 -3.32 -5.27 -1.47
C LEU A 175 -4.02 -6.06 -2.59
N ALA A 176 -3.25 -6.65 -3.51
CA ALA A 176 -3.78 -7.43 -4.62
C ALA A 176 -4.35 -8.80 -4.22
N PHE A 177 -3.80 -9.45 -3.19
CA PHE A 177 -4.08 -10.86 -2.93
C PHE A 177 -4.81 -11.17 -1.62
N ASP A 178 -4.74 -10.32 -0.59
CA ASP A 178 -5.27 -10.67 0.73
C ASP A 178 -6.79 -10.85 0.71
N LEU A 179 -7.54 -9.94 0.08
CA LEU A 179 -9.00 -10.06 -0.02
C LEU A 179 -9.41 -11.17 -0.97
N ILE A 180 -8.72 -11.34 -2.11
CA ILE A 180 -8.97 -12.45 -3.03
C ILE A 180 -8.79 -13.80 -2.32
N ARG A 181 -7.71 -13.95 -1.53
CA ARG A 181 -7.48 -15.13 -0.69
C ARG A 181 -8.57 -15.29 0.37
N HIS A 182 -8.98 -14.20 1.01
CA HIS A 182 -10.01 -14.26 2.06
C HIS A 182 -11.33 -14.80 1.52
N TYR A 183 -11.79 -14.29 0.36
CA TYR A 183 -13.08 -14.66 -0.23
C TYR A 183 -13.04 -15.88 -1.16
N GLY A 184 -11.87 -16.25 -1.70
CA GLY A 184 -11.72 -17.37 -2.63
C GLY A 184 -10.87 -18.53 -2.12
N GLY A 185 -10.36 -18.45 -0.89
CA GLY A 185 -9.41 -19.42 -0.33
C GLY A 185 -9.98 -20.81 -0.06
N ASP A 186 -11.30 -20.94 -0.01
CA ASP A 186 -12.04 -22.20 0.08
C ASP A 186 -12.46 -22.75 -1.30
N THR A 187 -12.22 -21.98 -2.37
CA THR A 187 -12.58 -22.32 -3.75
C THR A 187 -11.34 -22.86 -4.48
N PRO A 188 -11.23 -24.18 -4.72
CA PRO A 188 -10.00 -24.80 -5.22
C PRO A 188 -9.49 -24.20 -6.53
N ALA A 189 -10.42 -23.84 -7.43
CA ALA A 189 -10.08 -23.25 -8.72
C ALA A 189 -9.40 -21.88 -8.56
N ILE A 190 -9.85 -21.06 -7.61
CA ILE A 190 -9.26 -19.75 -7.31
C ILE A 190 -7.90 -19.91 -6.66
N VAL A 191 -7.77 -20.80 -5.67
CA VAL A 191 -6.49 -21.09 -5.01
C VAL A 191 -5.43 -21.52 -6.03
N ILE A 192 -5.76 -22.47 -6.91
CA ILE A 192 -4.86 -22.93 -7.97
C ILE A 192 -4.49 -21.79 -8.92
N HIS A 193 -5.44 -20.91 -9.26
CA HIS A 193 -5.19 -19.78 -10.14
C HIS A 193 -4.29 -18.72 -9.48
N VAL A 194 -4.50 -18.38 -8.20
CA VAL A 194 -3.60 -17.50 -7.45
C VAL A 194 -2.20 -18.10 -7.33
N ALA A 195 -2.07 -19.41 -7.09
CA ALA A 195 -0.76 -20.06 -7.04
C ALA A 195 0.00 -19.95 -8.38
N ARG A 196 -0.71 -20.07 -9.51
CA ARG A 196 -0.13 -19.82 -10.84
C ARG A 196 0.27 -18.36 -11.03
N ALA A 197 -0.59 -17.43 -10.63
CA ALA A 197 -0.30 -15.99 -10.67
C ALA A 197 0.98 -15.64 -9.89
N LEU A 198 1.13 -16.15 -8.67
CA LEU A 198 2.33 -15.98 -7.86
C LEU A 198 3.56 -16.62 -8.52
N SER A 199 3.42 -17.80 -9.15
CA SER A 199 4.50 -18.46 -9.89
C SER A 199 4.98 -17.66 -11.10
N ILE A 200 4.06 -17.02 -11.81
CA ILE A 200 4.39 -16.11 -12.92
C ILE A 200 5.21 -14.93 -12.39
N LEU A 201 4.77 -14.29 -11.30
CA LEU A 201 5.49 -13.15 -10.70
C LEU A 201 6.88 -13.55 -10.19
N VAL A 202 7.01 -14.68 -9.50
CA VAL A 202 8.30 -15.19 -9.02
C VAL A 202 9.25 -15.49 -10.19
N SER A 203 8.73 -16.02 -11.29
CA SER A 203 9.53 -16.34 -12.48
C SER A 203 9.97 -15.08 -13.25
N ALA A 204 9.12 -14.04 -13.26
CA ALA A 204 9.37 -12.82 -14.02
C ALA A 204 10.25 -11.79 -13.28
N LEU A 205 10.26 -11.82 -11.95
CA LEU A 205 10.87 -10.78 -11.12
C LEU A 205 12.17 -11.24 -10.46
N ALA A 206 13.06 -10.28 -10.18
CA ALA A 206 14.31 -10.54 -9.49
C ALA A 206 14.10 -11.11 -8.08
N PRO A 207 15.03 -11.91 -7.53
CA PRO A 207 14.91 -12.50 -6.19
C PRO A 207 14.59 -11.52 -5.06
N ALA A 208 15.04 -10.27 -5.18
CA ALA A 208 14.73 -9.21 -4.23
C ALA A 208 13.22 -8.91 -4.09
N ARG A 209 12.41 -9.20 -5.12
CA ARG A 209 10.95 -9.02 -5.11
C ARG A 209 10.18 -10.26 -4.63
N HIS A 210 10.85 -11.39 -4.39
CA HIS A 210 10.20 -12.65 -4.01
C HIS A 210 9.61 -12.68 -2.59
N PRO A 211 10.17 -12.00 -1.56
CA PRO A 211 9.67 -12.12 -0.19
C PRO A 211 8.15 -11.89 -0.01
N PRO A 212 7.54 -10.79 -0.50
CA PRO A 212 6.09 -10.59 -0.35
C PRO A 212 5.27 -11.62 -1.14
N LEU A 213 5.75 -12.10 -2.29
CA LEU A 213 5.07 -13.12 -3.09
C LEU A 213 5.05 -14.48 -2.39
N ARG A 214 6.15 -14.85 -1.73
CA ARG A 214 6.26 -16.08 -0.96
C ARG A 214 5.43 -16.03 0.32
N LEU A 215 5.35 -14.87 0.97
CA LEU A 215 4.43 -14.66 2.07
C LEU A 215 2.98 -14.90 1.63
N GLN A 216 2.57 -14.36 0.48
CA GLN A 216 1.25 -14.63 -0.07
C GLN A 216 1.02 -16.11 -0.40
N ALA A 217 2.04 -16.81 -0.92
CA ALA A 217 1.96 -18.25 -1.15
C ALA A 217 1.76 -19.03 0.17
N ALA A 218 2.49 -18.69 1.24
CA ALA A 218 2.32 -19.32 2.54
C ALA A 218 0.91 -19.12 3.10
N LEU A 219 0.41 -17.89 3.09
CA LEU A 219 -0.94 -17.58 3.54
C LEU A 219 -2.01 -18.28 2.68
N LEU A 220 -1.76 -18.43 1.37
CA LEU A 220 -2.64 -19.17 0.46
C LEU A 220 -2.65 -20.67 0.77
N ALA A 221 -1.51 -21.27 1.15
CA ALA A 221 -1.44 -22.66 1.60
C ALA A 221 -2.28 -22.87 2.88
N ASP A 222 -2.20 -21.94 3.84
CA ASP A 222 -3.02 -21.97 5.05
C ASP A 222 -4.52 -21.90 4.74
N ALA A 223 -4.90 -21.11 3.73
CA ALA A 223 -6.27 -21.06 3.24
C ALA A 223 -6.70 -22.37 2.57
N ALA A 224 -5.87 -22.91 1.68
CA ALA A 224 -6.11 -24.16 0.97
C ALA A 224 -6.31 -25.35 1.92
N ALA A 225 -5.60 -25.37 3.04
CA ALA A 225 -5.72 -26.41 4.06
C ALA A 225 -7.13 -26.52 4.67
N ARG A 226 -7.96 -25.47 4.56
CA ARG A 226 -9.34 -25.45 5.07
C ARG A 226 -10.38 -25.97 4.06
N ILE A 227 -9.99 -26.26 2.81
CA ILE A 227 -10.90 -26.84 1.81
C ILE A 227 -11.40 -28.20 2.31
N THR A 228 -12.73 -28.39 2.34
CA THR A 228 -13.37 -29.58 2.94
C THR A 228 -13.04 -30.87 2.21
N HIS A 229 -13.16 -30.88 0.87
CA HIS A 229 -12.93 -32.06 0.05
C HIS A 229 -11.44 -32.36 -0.09
N GLU A 230 -11.01 -33.54 0.36
CA GLU A 230 -9.59 -33.92 0.41
C GLU A 230 -8.90 -33.87 -0.95
N SER A 231 -9.53 -34.37 -2.01
CA SER A 231 -8.95 -34.35 -3.36
C SER A 231 -8.70 -32.93 -3.86
N ASP A 232 -9.59 -32.00 -3.54
CA ASP A 232 -9.48 -30.61 -3.96
C ASP A 232 -8.47 -29.85 -3.11
N ARG A 233 -8.47 -30.09 -1.80
CA ARG A 233 -7.44 -29.60 -0.87
C ARG A 233 -6.05 -30.01 -1.33
N GLN A 234 -5.86 -31.28 -1.67
CA GLN A 234 -4.56 -31.78 -2.12
C GLN A 234 -4.11 -31.11 -3.43
N ARG A 235 -5.00 -30.99 -4.42
CA ARG A 235 -4.71 -30.29 -5.68
C ARG A 235 -4.35 -28.82 -5.46
N ALA A 236 -5.05 -28.14 -4.55
CA ALA A 236 -4.78 -26.75 -4.21
C ALA A 236 -3.41 -26.60 -3.53
N LEU A 237 -3.10 -27.44 -2.53
CA LEU A 237 -1.81 -27.44 -1.84
C LEU A 237 -0.65 -27.77 -2.79
N ASP A 238 -0.83 -28.72 -3.71
CA ASP A 238 0.20 -29.08 -4.69
C ASP A 238 0.48 -27.95 -5.68
N ALA A 239 -0.51 -27.11 -6.01
CA ALA A 239 -0.29 -25.91 -6.82
C ALA A 239 0.56 -24.86 -6.10
N VAL A 240 0.42 -24.73 -4.78
CA VAL A 240 1.15 -23.74 -3.96
C VAL A 240 2.55 -24.22 -3.59
N ARG A 241 2.72 -25.54 -3.39
CA ARG A 241 3.96 -26.17 -2.89
C ARG A 241 5.26 -25.67 -3.53
N PRO A 242 5.38 -25.51 -4.87
CA PRO A 242 6.64 -25.08 -5.50
C PRO A 242 7.12 -23.70 -5.01
N LEU A 243 6.20 -22.84 -4.57
CA LEU A 243 6.50 -21.48 -4.11
C LEU A 243 7.04 -21.44 -2.68
N LEU A 244 6.88 -22.53 -1.92
CA LEU A 244 7.27 -22.62 -0.51
C LEU A 244 8.67 -23.22 -0.30
N VAL A 245 9.23 -23.87 -1.32
CA VAL A 245 10.44 -24.72 -1.20
C VAL A 245 11.70 -24.03 -1.76
N GLY A 246 11.62 -22.76 -2.12
CA GLY A 246 12.75 -22.00 -2.67
C GLY A 246 13.50 -21.16 -1.67
#